data_AF-A0A960KAG2-F1
#
_entry.id   AF-A0A960KAG2-F1
#
_cell.length_a   1.000
_cell.length_b   1.000
_cell.length_c   1.000
_cell.angle_alpha   90.00
_cell.angle_beta   90.00
_cell.angle_gamma   90.00
#
_symmetry.space_group_name_H-M   'P 1'
#
loop_
_entity.id
_entity.type
_entity.pdbx_description
1 polymer ?
#
loop_
_entity_poly.entity_id
_entity_poly.type
_entity_poly.pdbx_seq_one_letter_code
_entity_poly.pdbx_strand_id
1 'polypeptide(L)'
;MRRRSLAGTLAASALALGFLVVPQAAQTAPSNDPRAEREKVQAEQAELASELNTNKASRDEINQALDVLDENLQTQEAALARVQDEVAQAKQDIADAEAAIERLDGEVAQLKDEIKRRAVQSYVSPPGDDALSVLETNDFVTASSRKFYLELRSQDDADIADRLDGALSDLDFQKRKATEARDVAEKKEAEQAERTDAVRTAKDQKQQLADKLESAIASQIQRSIELQATDRALAKQIAEEQAALVARLPAAKAAREEAERKAAAAAAAHPAAAP
;
A
#
# COMPACT_ATOMS: atom_id res chain seq x y z
N MET A 1 -6.26 -51.24 -29.79
CA MET A 1 -5.49 -49.98 -29.96
C MET A 1 -4.69 -49.79 -28.68
N ARG A 2 -3.44 -50.31 -28.55
CA ARG A 2 -2.12 -49.67 -28.83
C ARG A 2 -2.05 -48.21 -28.35
N ARG A 3 -1.05 -47.68 -27.62
CA ARG A 3 0.08 -48.11 -26.74
C ARG A 3 0.93 -46.82 -26.51
N ARG A 4 1.64 -46.70 -25.36
CA ARG A 4 2.82 -45.81 -25.03
C ARG A 4 2.51 -44.45 -24.41
N SER A 5 3.05 -43.97 -23.26
CA SER A 5 4.34 -44.04 -22.53
C SER A 5 5.49 -43.15 -23.05
N LEU A 6 6.14 -42.42 -22.12
CA LEU A 6 7.44 -41.67 -22.18
C LEU A 6 7.33 -40.18 -22.60
N ALA A 7 8.17 -39.21 -22.19
CA ALA A 7 9.16 -39.00 -21.12
C ALA A 7 9.83 -37.61 -21.36
N GLY A 8 10.27 -36.94 -20.28
CA GLY A 8 11.37 -35.93 -20.23
C GLY A 8 11.11 -34.52 -20.77
N THR A 9 11.79 -33.42 -20.38
CA THR A 9 12.84 -33.09 -19.38
C THR A 9 13.13 -31.58 -19.55
N LEU A 10 13.38 -30.83 -18.47
CA LEU A 10 14.29 -29.65 -18.36
C LEU A 10 14.07 -28.98 -16.98
N ALA A 11 14.81 -29.40 -15.95
CA ALA A 11 16.07 -28.80 -15.49
C ALA A 11 15.83 -27.60 -14.53
N ALA A 12 15.56 -27.91 -13.26
CA ALA A 12 15.67 -26.97 -12.15
C ALA A 12 16.99 -27.23 -11.42
N SER A 13 17.94 -26.31 -11.58
CA SER A 13 19.23 -26.34 -10.89
C SER A 13 19.04 -25.95 -9.43
N ALA A 14 19.50 -26.84 -8.55
CA ALA A 14 19.53 -26.70 -7.11
C ALA A 14 20.58 -25.67 -6.66
N LEU A 15 20.20 -24.82 -5.71
CA LEU A 15 21.14 -24.11 -4.84
C LEU A 15 20.79 -24.48 -3.40
N ALA A 16 21.62 -25.35 -2.83
CA ALA A 16 21.54 -25.84 -1.48
C ALA A 16 22.12 -24.80 -0.51
N LEU A 17 21.38 -24.46 0.53
CA LEU A 17 21.89 -23.83 1.75
C LEU A 17 21.35 -24.61 2.96
N GLY A 18 22.29 -24.97 3.84
CA GLY A 18 22.16 -26.01 4.85
C GLY A 18 21.20 -25.70 5.99
N PHE A 19 20.49 -26.74 6.41
CA PHE A 19 19.73 -26.77 7.65
C PHE A 19 20.68 -26.99 8.84
N LEU A 20 20.80 -25.99 9.71
CA LEU A 20 21.34 -26.15 11.06
C LEU A 20 20.16 -26.25 12.03
N VAL A 21 20.02 -27.39 12.69
CA VAL A 21 19.02 -27.63 13.74
C VAL A 21 19.56 -27.07 15.07
N VAL A 22 18.87 -26.10 15.65
CA VAL A 22 19.10 -25.60 17.03
C VAL A 22 17.80 -25.77 17.83
N PRO A 23 17.84 -26.32 19.06
CA PRO A 23 16.64 -26.65 19.84
C PRO A 23 15.93 -25.39 20.36
N GLN A 24 14.60 -25.37 20.23
CA GLN A 24 13.73 -24.30 20.73
C GLN A 24 13.60 -24.37 22.26
N ALA A 25 14.00 -23.28 22.93
CA ALA A 25 13.54 -22.94 24.26
C ALA A 25 12.86 -21.56 24.22
N ALA A 26 11.55 -21.58 24.46
CA ALA A 26 10.64 -20.49 24.85
C ALA A 26 11.01 -19.02 24.51
N GLN A 27 10.26 -18.42 23.58
CA GLN A 27 9.98 -16.98 23.54
C GLN A 27 8.74 -16.69 22.67
N THR A 28 7.79 -15.96 23.27
CA THR A 28 6.84 -14.96 22.69
C THR A 28 6.03 -15.28 21.42
N ALA A 29 4.74 -14.92 21.45
CA ALA A 29 3.81 -15.02 20.32
C ALA A 29 4.41 -14.52 18.98
N PRO A 30 4.11 -15.16 17.83
CA PRO A 30 4.79 -14.88 16.58
C PRO A 30 4.46 -13.46 16.08
N SER A 31 5.51 -12.70 15.83
CA SER A 31 5.56 -11.43 15.11
C SER A 31 5.34 -11.56 13.59
N ASN A 32 4.72 -12.64 13.12
CA ASN A 32 4.60 -12.96 11.69
C ASN A 32 3.13 -12.89 11.26
N ASP A 33 2.68 -11.71 10.82
CA ASP A 33 1.46 -11.61 10.01
C ASP A 33 1.83 -11.90 8.54
N PRO A 34 1.37 -13.02 7.95
CA PRO A 34 1.68 -13.36 6.55
C PRO A 34 1.20 -12.30 5.55
N ARG A 35 0.19 -11.48 5.89
CA ARG A 35 -0.26 -10.40 5.02
C ARG A 35 0.74 -9.24 5.00
N ALA A 36 1.20 -8.80 6.16
CA ALA A 36 2.22 -7.76 6.27
C ALA A 36 3.54 -8.18 5.61
N GLU A 37 3.97 -9.43 5.79
CA GLU A 37 5.14 -9.98 5.10
C GLU A 37 4.96 -9.95 3.58
N ARG A 38 3.77 -10.35 3.08
CA ARG A 38 3.48 -10.32 1.65
C ARG A 38 3.48 -8.89 1.09
N GLU A 39 2.85 -7.94 1.77
CA GLU A 39 2.85 -6.53 1.36
C GLU A 39 4.28 -5.99 1.27
N LYS A 40 5.14 -6.33 2.25
CA LYS A 40 6.55 -5.96 2.24
C LYS A 40 7.29 -6.54 1.04
N VAL A 41 7.13 -7.84 0.78
CA VAL A 41 7.77 -8.50 -0.37
C VAL A 41 7.29 -7.88 -1.70
N GLN A 42 6.01 -7.54 -1.81
CA GLN A 42 5.48 -6.88 -3.00
C GLN A 42 6.06 -5.47 -3.20
N ALA A 43 6.24 -4.71 -2.11
CA ALA A 43 6.88 -3.41 -2.15
C ALA A 43 8.35 -3.51 -2.57
N GLU A 44 9.10 -4.48 -2.04
CA GLU A 44 10.50 -4.75 -2.44
C GLU A 44 10.59 -5.17 -3.92
N GLN A 45 9.66 -6.01 -4.39
CA GLN A 45 9.59 -6.39 -5.81
C GLN A 45 9.29 -5.20 -6.71
N ALA A 46 8.39 -4.31 -6.31
CA ALA A 46 8.07 -3.07 -7.01
C ALA A 46 9.26 -2.11 -7.06
N GLU A 47 10.01 -1.98 -5.96
CA GLU A 47 11.24 -1.19 -5.94
C GLU A 47 12.25 -1.70 -6.97
N LEU A 48 12.55 -3.00 -6.95
CA LEU A 48 13.45 -3.64 -7.92
C LEU A 48 12.94 -3.52 -9.37
N ALA A 49 11.63 -3.66 -9.59
CA ALA A 49 11.00 -3.48 -10.90
C ALA A 49 11.17 -2.04 -11.41
N SER A 50 11.06 -1.04 -10.53
CA SER A 50 11.27 0.37 -10.89
C SER A 50 12.73 0.68 -11.27
N GLU A 51 13.68 -0.12 -10.75
CA GLU A 51 15.11 -0.01 -11.05
C GLU A 51 15.53 -0.68 -12.37
N LEU A 52 14.63 -1.40 -13.04
CA LEU A 52 14.91 -2.15 -14.26
C LEU A 52 15.60 -1.29 -15.34
N ASN A 53 16.67 -1.84 -15.95
CA ASN A 53 17.37 -1.19 -17.06
C ASN A 53 16.64 -1.43 -18.38
N THR A 54 15.80 -0.49 -18.78
CA THR A 54 14.97 -0.54 -20.01
C THR A 54 15.76 -0.63 -21.32
N ASN A 55 17.04 -0.25 -21.33
CA ASN A 55 17.88 -0.39 -22.53
C ASN A 55 18.39 -1.83 -22.74
N LYS A 56 18.39 -2.66 -21.70
CA LYS A 56 18.88 -4.04 -21.72
C LYS A 56 17.78 -5.07 -21.55
N ALA A 57 16.71 -4.70 -20.87
CA ALA A 57 15.59 -5.57 -20.61
C ALA A 57 14.88 -5.96 -21.91
N SER A 58 14.46 -7.21 -21.98
CA SER A 58 13.51 -7.71 -22.97
C SER A 58 12.13 -7.10 -22.77
N ARG A 59 11.28 -7.19 -23.79
CA ARG A 59 9.89 -6.73 -23.71
C ARG A 59 9.11 -7.46 -22.62
N ASP A 60 9.37 -8.75 -22.45
CA ASP A 60 8.69 -9.58 -21.45
C ASP A 60 9.10 -9.20 -20.02
N GLU A 61 10.39 -8.90 -19.79
CA GLU A 61 10.86 -8.37 -18.50
C GLU A 61 10.26 -6.99 -18.18
N ILE A 62 10.12 -6.12 -19.19
CA ILE A 62 9.47 -4.82 -19.01
C ILE A 62 7.98 -4.98 -18.66
N ASN A 63 7.26 -5.86 -19.37
CA ASN A 63 5.86 -6.13 -19.07
C ASN A 63 5.69 -6.71 -17.66
N GLN A 64 6.54 -7.67 -17.28
CA GLN A 64 6.53 -8.25 -15.93
C GLN A 64 6.80 -7.19 -14.86
N ALA A 65 7.74 -6.28 -15.09
CA ALA A 65 8.02 -5.18 -14.17
C ALA A 65 6.82 -4.23 -14.04
N LEU A 66 6.14 -3.92 -15.13
CA LEU A 66 4.91 -3.11 -15.11
C LEU A 66 3.79 -3.82 -14.35
N ASP A 67 3.59 -5.13 -14.57
CA ASP A 67 2.59 -5.92 -13.85
C ASP A 67 2.85 -5.91 -12.33
N VAL A 68 4.11 -6.10 -11.91
CA VAL A 68 4.51 -6.04 -10.49
C VAL A 68 4.23 -4.66 -9.88
N LEU A 69 4.56 -3.58 -10.61
CA LEU A 69 4.32 -2.21 -10.15
C LEU A 69 2.82 -1.92 -10.03
N ASP A 70 2.01 -2.40 -10.97
CA ASP A 70 0.56 -2.24 -10.97
C ASP A 70 -0.11 -3.03 -9.84
N GLU A 71 0.32 -4.27 -9.61
CA GLU A 71 -0.16 -5.10 -8.50
C GLU A 71 0.19 -4.46 -7.14
N ASN A 72 1.41 -3.93 -6.98
CA ASN A 72 1.79 -3.23 -5.76
C ASN A 72 0.95 -1.95 -5.58
N LEU A 73 0.80 -1.13 -6.62
CA LEU A 73 -0.02 0.09 -6.55
C LEU A 73 -1.45 -0.23 -6.14
N GLN A 74 -2.08 -1.21 -6.78
CA GLN A 74 -3.44 -1.64 -6.44
C GLN A 74 -3.54 -2.13 -4.99
N THR A 75 -2.52 -2.85 -4.50
CA THR A 75 -2.45 -3.32 -3.12
C THR A 75 -2.37 -2.14 -2.13
N GLN A 76 -1.52 -1.14 -2.41
CA GLN A 76 -1.41 0.05 -1.56
C GLN A 76 -2.68 0.90 -1.60
N GLU A 77 -3.32 1.08 -2.76
CA GLU A 77 -4.58 1.83 -2.88
C GLU A 77 -5.71 1.13 -2.12
N ALA A 78 -5.80 -0.20 -2.18
CA ALA A 78 -6.77 -0.97 -1.42
C ALA A 78 -6.48 -0.95 0.10
N ALA A 79 -5.22 -0.91 0.52
CA ALA A 79 -4.86 -0.72 1.92
C ALA A 79 -5.25 0.69 2.41
N LEU A 80 -4.96 1.73 1.63
CA LEU A 80 -5.35 3.11 1.96
C LEU A 80 -6.87 3.26 2.05
N ALA A 81 -7.63 2.69 1.11
CA ALA A 81 -9.09 2.76 1.14
C ALA A 81 -9.68 2.13 2.42
N ARG A 82 -9.16 0.97 2.84
CA ARG A 82 -9.56 0.32 4.10
C ARG A 82 -9.28 1.21 5.31
N VAL A 83 -8.11 1.81 5.38
CA VAL A 83 -7.76 2.72 6.50
C VAL A 83 -8.61 3.98 6.47
N GLN A 84 -8.95 4.51 5.29
CA GLN A 84 -9.87 5.65 5.16
C GLN A 84 -11.27 5.32 5.71
N ASP A 85 -11.80 4.12 5.42
CA ASP A 85 -13.07 3.66 5.98
C ASP A 85 -12.97 3.50 7.52
N GLU A 86 -11.86 2.97 8.03
CA GLU A 86 -11.61 2.83 9.47
C GLU A 86 -11.49 4.18 10.19
N VAL A 87 -10.86 5.19 9.57
CA VAL A 87 -10.83 6.57 10.09
C VAL A 87 -12.23 7.17 10.12
N ALA A 88 -13.02 6.96 9.06
CA ALA A 88 -14.39 7.45 9.01
C ALA A 88 -15.25 6.81 10.11
N GLN A 89 -15.12 5.50 10.32
CA GLN A 89 -15.80 4.79 11.40
C GLN A 89 -15.35 5.27 12.78
N ALA A 90 -14.06 5.46 13.01
CA ALA A 90 -13.57 5.97 14.30
C ALA A 90 -14.11 7.38 14.60
N LYS A 91 -14.23 8.24 13.58
CA LYS A 91 -14.86 9.57 13.71
C LYS A 91 -16.34 9.49 14.03
N GLN A 92 -17.05 8.54 13.42
CA GLN A 92 -18.45 8.24 13.75
C GLN A 92 -18.59 7.80 15.22
N ASP A 93 -17.72 6.90 15.68
CA ASP A 93 -17.75 6.38 17.06
C ASP A 93 -17.51 7.49 18.10
N ILE A 94 -16.64 8.46 17.79
CA ILE A 94 -16.42 9.65 18.61
C ILE A 94 -17.70 10.49 18.67
N ALA A 95 -18.30 10.79 17.52
CA ALA A 95 -19.52 11.61 17.46
C ALA A 95 -20.69 10.96 18.21
N ASP A 96 -20.85 9.64 18.07
CA ASP A 96 -21.89 8.89 18.76
C ASP A 96 -21.67 8.88 20.29
N ALA A 97 -20.42 8.75 20.74
CA ALA A 97 -20.08 8.81 22.16
C ALA A 97 -20.28 10.22 22.73
N GLU A 98 -19.90 11.27 22.01
CA GLU A 98 -20.12 12.67 22.40
C GLU A 98 -21.61 13.01 22.51
N ALA A 99 -22.43 12.58 21.55
CA ALA A 99 -23.88 12.75 21.61
C ALA A 99 -24.51 12.00 22.80
N ALA A 100 -24.01 10.80 23.12
CA ALA A 100 -24.45 10.06 24.29
C ALA A 100 -24.07 10.77 25.61
N ILE A 101 -22.88 11.35 25.68
CA ILE A 101 -22.43 12.16 26.82
C ILE A 101 -23.35 13.37 27.00
N GLU A 102 -23.62 14.14 25.95
CA GLU A 102 -24.49 15.32 26.02
C GLU A 102 -25.90 14.96 26.53
N ARG A 103 -26.46 13.88 26.02
CA ARG A 103 -27.77 13.37 26.47
C ARG A 103 -27.75 12.98 27.96
N LEU A 104 -26.73 12.23 28.39
CA LEU A 104 -26.58 11.77 29.78
C LEU A 104 -26.31 12.93 30.75
N ASP A 105 -25.51 13.92 30.35
CA ASP A 105 -25.30 15.14 31.14
C ASP A 105 -26.63 15.89 31.35
N GLY A 106 -27.48 15.96 30.32
CA GLY A 106 -28.83 16.50 30.41
C GLY A 106 -29.74 15.72 31.38
N GLU A 107 -29.73 14.39 31.30
CA GLU A 107 -30.49 13.52 32.20
C GLU A 107 -30.00 13.64 33.66
N VAL A 108 -28.69 13.61 33.88
CA VAL A 108 -28.07 13.81 35.20
C VAL A 108 -28.47 15.17 35.79
N ALA A 109 -28.48 16.24 34.98
CA ALA A 109 -28.92 17.55 35.44
C ALA A 109 -30.39 17.55 35.87
N GLN A 110 -31.28 16.94 35.07
CA GLN A 110 -32.71 16.83 35.39
C GLN A 110 -32.97 16.03 36.67
N LEU A 111 -32.29 14.88 36.83
CA LEU A 111 -32.42 14.03 38.02
C LEU A 111 -31.89 14.74 39.27
N LYS A 112 -30.76 15.45 39.17
CA LYS A 112 -30.23 16.27 40.28
C LYS A 112 -31.21 17.37 40.69
N ASP A 113 -31.83 18.06 39.73
CA ASP A 113 -32.82 19.08 40.00
C ASP A 113 -34.07 18.49 40.67
N GLU A 114 -34.51 17.30 40.26
CA GLU A 114 -35.64 16.61 40.88
C GLU A 114 -35.34 16.20 42.33
N ILE A 115 -34.18 15.58 42.58
CA ILE A 115 -33.72 15.24 43.94
C ILE A 115 -33.65 16.50 44.80
N LYS A 116 -33.09 17.60 44.28
CA LYS A 116 -33.02 18.87 45.00
C LYS A 116 -34.40 19.42 45.35
N ARG A 117 -35.35 19.43 44.41
CA ARG A 117 -36.74 19.87 44.66
C ARG A 117 -37.39 19.01 45.75
N ARG A 118 -37.24 17.69 45.70
CA ARG A 118 -37.81 16.75 46.67
C ARG A 118 -37.18 16.91 48.05
N ALA A 119 -35.87 17.10 48.13
CA ALA A 119 -35.15 17.38 49.38
C ALA A 119 -35.62 18.69 50.03
N VAL A 120 -35.77 19.76 49.24
CA VAL A 120 -36.30 21.05 49.73
C VAL A 120 -37.74 20.88 50.22
N GLN A 121 -38.60 20.17 49.48
CA GLN A 121 -39.98 19.89 49.90
C GLN A 121 -40.03 19.09 51.20
N SER A 122 -39.16 18.08 51.36
CA SER A 122 -39.07 17.28 52.59
C SER A 122 -38.56 18.11 53.78
N TYR A 123 -37.66 19.07 53.55
CA TYR A 123 -37.19 19.96 54.61
C TYR A 123 -38.24 21.00 55.03
N VAL A 124 -38.98 21.58 54.07
CA VAL A 124 -40.02 22.58 54.32
C VAL A 124 -41.30 21.97 54.89
N SER A 125 -41.61 20.74 54.52
CA SER A 125 -42.78 19.99 55.02
C SER A 125 -42.33 18.58 55.42
N PRO A 126 -41.79 18.41 56.65
CA PRO A 126 -41.26 17.15 57.10
C PRO A 126 -42.31 16.05 57.10
N PRO A 127 -42.01 14.85 56.59
CA PRO A 127 -42.95 13.74 56.64
C PRO A 127 -43.32 13.32 58.08
N GLY A 128 -42.56 13.75 59.10
CA GLY A 128 -42.88 13.56 60.51
C GLY A 128 -44.12 14.31 60.99
N ASP A 129 -44.39 15.50 60.46
CA ASP A 129 -45.61 16.26 60.80
C ASP A 129 -46.86 15.58 60.21
N ASP A 130 -46.72 14.90 59.05
CA ASP A 130 -47.77 14.09 58.45
C ASP A 130 -47.89 12.69 59.08
N ALA A 131 -46.80 12.07 59.54
CA ALA A 131 -46.83 10.76 60.21
C ALA A 131 -47.49 10.84 61.59
N LEU A 132 -47.29 11.94 62.32
CA LEU A 132 -48.04 12.22 63.56
C LEU A 132 -49.52 12.52 63.27
N SER A 133 -49.83 13.18 62.13
CA SER A 133 -51.22 13.42 61.69
C SER A 133 -51.96 12.12 61.32
N VAL A 134 -51.25 11.09 60.83
CA VAL A 134 -51.81 9.74 60.58
C VAL A 134 -52.23 9.06 61.88
N LEU A 135 -51.48 9.25 62.97
CA LEU A 135 -51.80 8.72 64.30
C LEU A 135 -52.93 9.49 65.00
N GLU A 136 -53.12 10.77 64.67
CA GLU A 136 -54.25 11.59 65.14
C GLU A 136 -55.57 11.33 64.41
N THR A 137 -55.52 10.68 63.24
CA THR A 137 -56.71 10.39 62.44
C THR A 137 -57.39 9.11 62.96
N ASN A 138 -58.50 9.24 63.69
CA ASN A 138 -59.32 8.12 64.22
C ASN A 138 -60.06 7.30 63.13
N ASP A 139 -59.62 7.34 61.87
CA ASP A 139 -60.19 6.60 60.74
C ASP A 139 -59.13 5.69 60.11
N PHE A 140 -59.37 4.38 60.20
CA PHE A 140 -58.50 3.33 59.67
C PHE A 140 -58.30 3.44 58.15
N VAL A 141 -59.35 3.84 57.41
CA VAL A 141 -59.27 3.94 55.94
C VAL A 141 -58.32 5.07 55.55
N THR A 142 -58.47 6.24 56.15
CA THR A 142 -57.56 7.39 55.92
C THR A 142 -56.11 7.09 56.33
N ALA A 143 -55.90 6.41 57.46
CA ALA A 143 -54.56 6.03 57.91
C ALA A 143 -53.88 5.04 56.96
N SER A 144 -54.62 4.04 56.45
CA SER A 144 -54.11 3.07 55.48
C SER A 144 -53.74 3.73 54.14
N SER A 145 -54.56 4.65 53.64
CA SER A 145 -54.27 5.40 52.41
C SER A 145 -53.03 6.28 52.55
N ARG A 146 -52.91 7.03 53.65
CA ARG A 146 -51.73 7.89 53.90
C ARG A 146 -50.43 7.07 54.03
N LYS A 147 -50.47 5.92 54.70
CA LYS A 147 -49.34 5.00 54.77
C LYS A 147 -48.91 4.51 53.38
N PHE A 148 -49.86 4.09 52.54
CA PHE A 148 -49.58 3.66 51.17
C PHE A 148 -48.91 4.76 50.34
N TYR A 149 -49.38 6.02 50.43
CA TYR A 149 -48.75 7.14 49.71
C TYR A 149 -47.35 7.50 50.22
N LEU A 150 -47.07 7.33 51.52
CA LEU A 150 -45.73 7.52 52.08
C LEU A 150 -44.75 6.45 51.58
N GLU A 151 -45.19 5.19 51.55
CA GLU A 151 -44.40 4.07 51.00
C GLU A 151 -44.13 4.27 49.50
N LEU A 152 -45.15 4.66 48.73
CA LEU A 152 -45.01 4.97 47.29
C LEU A 152 -44.01 6.11 47.05
N ARG A 153 -44.10 7.19 47.84
CA ARG A 153 -43.15 8.31 47.73
C ARG A 153 -41.72 7.89 48.06
N SER A 154 -41.52 7.07 49.08
CA SER A 154 -40.19 6.55 49.43
C SER A 154 -39.62 5.66 48.33
N GLN A 155 -40.47 4.91 47.63
CA GLN A 155 -40.07 4.10 46.48
C GLN A 155 -39.69 4.99 45.29
N ASP A 156 -40.51 5.99 44.97
CA ASP A 156 -40.20 6.96 43.90
C ASP A 156 -38.87 7.70 44.15
N ASP A 157 -38.59 8.07 45.40
CA ASP A 157 -37.34 8.74 45.79
C ASP A 157 -36.12 7.80 45.62
N ALA A 158 -36.26 6.52 45.97
CA ALA A 158 -35.23 5.51 45.75
C ALA A 158 -34.98 5.26 44.25
N ASP A 159 -36.06 5.15 43.46
CA ASP A 159 -35.97 4.95 42.00
C ASP A 159 -35.23 6.11 41.30
N ILE A 160 -35.42 7.36 41.75
CA ILE A 160 -34.71 8.52 41.20
C ILE A 160 -33.22 8.49 41.56
N ALA A 161 -32.88 8.10 42.79
CA ALA A 161 -31.48 7.97 43.20
C ALA A 161 -30.77 6.87 42.39
N ASP A 162 -31.41 5.70 42.22
CA ASP A 162 -30.88 4.60 41.41
C ASP A 162 -30.70 5.00 39.96
N ARG A 163 -31.67 5.75 39.38
CA ARG A 163 -31.54 6.29 38.02
C ARG A 163 -30.41 7.30 37.90
N LEU A 164 -30.17 8.14 38.90
CA LEU A 164 -29.06 9.08 38.89
C LEU A 164 -27.72 8.34 38.92
N ASP A 165 -27.58 7.35 39.80
CA ASP A 165 -26.37 6.55 39.89
C ASP A 165 -26.11 5.75 38.60
N GLY A 166 -27.17 5.18 38.00
CA GLY A 166 -27.11 4.56 36.68
C GLY A 166 -26.65 5.54 35.60
N ALA A 167 -27.25 6.73 35.51
CA ALA A 167 -26.88 7.75 34.54
C ALA A 167 -25.45 8.26 34.72
N LEU A 168 -24.96 8.40 35.96
CA LEU A 168 -23.57 8.76 36.26
C LEU A 168 -22.60 7.65 35.85
N SER A 169 -22.95 6.38 36.09
CA SER A 169 -22.13 5.25 35.67
C SER A 169 -22.05 5.14 34.15
N ASP A 170 -23.18 5.32 33.45
CA ASP A 170 -23.23 5.34 31.99
C ASP A 170 -22.44 6.52 31.43
N LEU A 171 -22.51 7.69 32.07
CA LEU A 171 -21.75 8.87 31.67
C LEU A 171 -20.24 8.64 31.76
N ASP A 172 -19.77 8.04 32.85
CA ASP A 172 -18.35 7.65 32.99
C ASP A 172 -17.93 6.65 31.90
N PHE A 173 -18.77 5.64 31.64
CA PHE A 173 -18.53 4.67 30.59
C PHE A 173 -18.42 5.34 29.21
N GLN A 174 -19.33 6.24 28.87
CA GLN A 174 -19.28 6.95 27.57
C GLN A 174 -18.08 7.88 27.47
N LYS A 175 -17.66 8.53 28.57
CA LYS A 175 -16.43 9.34 28.59
C LYS A 175 -15.18 8.52 28.32
N ARG A 176 -15.09 7.31 28.89
CA ARG A 176 -14.00 6.36 28.60
C ARG A 176 -14.07 5.90 27.14
N LYS A 177 -15.24 5.50 26.66
CA LYS A 177 -15.45 5.12 25.26
C LYS A 177 -15.04 6.23 24.28
N ALA A 178 -15.40 7.49 24.56
CA ALA A 178 -15.01 8.63 23.73
C ALA A 178 -13.49 8.84 23.72
N THR A 179 -12.82 8.64 24.86
CA THR A 179 -11.35 8.71 24.94
C THR A 179 -10.69 7.61 24.13
N GLU A 180 -11.14 6.37 24.31
CA GLU A 180 -10.63 5.22 23.55
C GLU A 180 -10.87 5.38 22.04
N ALA A 181 -12.04 5.88 21.63
CA ALA A 181 -12.34 6.15 20.23
C ALA A 181 -11.44 7.24 19.64
N ARG A 182 -11.09 8.29 20.41
CA ARG A 182 -10.11 9.31 20.00
C ARG A 182 -8.71 8.73 19.83
N ASP A 183 -8.26 7.90 20.76
CA ASP A 183 -6.96 7.23 20.65
C ASP A 183 -6.89 6.30 19.43
N VAL A 184 -7.99 5.61 19.11
CA VAL A 184 -8.10 4.78 17.89
C VAL A 184 -8.08 5.66 16.65
N ALA A 185 -8.84 6.75 16.62
CA ALA A 185 -8.87 7.68 15.50
C ALA A 185 -7.49 8.28 15.22
N GLU A 186 -6.76 8.73 16.25
CA GLU A 186 -5.41 9.28 16.10
C GLU A 186 -4.45 8.25 15.48
N LYS A 187 -4.47 7.00 15.97
CA LYS A 187 -3.65 5.91 15.40
C LYS A 187 -4.02 5.64 13.95
N LYS A 188 -5.31 5.69 13.61
CA LYS A 188 -5.79 5.43 12.24
C LYS A 188 -5.49 6.58 11.30
N GLU A 189 -5.50 7.83 11.77
CA GLU A 189 -5.05 8.99 10.99
C GLU A 189 -3.55 8.95 10.73
N ALA A 190 -2.74 8.53 11.71
CA ALA A 190 -1.31 8.29 11.51
C ALA A 190 -1.06 7.18 10.47
N GLU A 191 -1.76 6.03 10.60
CA GLU A 191 -1.69 4.95 9.62
C GLU A 191 -2.14 5.41 8.23
N GLN A 192 -3.18 6.25 8.13
CA GLN A 192 -3.65 6.81 6.88
C GLN A 192 -2.57 7.65 6.19
N ALA A 193 -1.83 8.45 6.94
CA ALA A 193 -0.71 9.24 6.41
C ALA A 193 0.38 8.32 5.85
N GLU A 194 0.79 7.28 6.59
CA GLU A 194 1.77 6.29 6.12
C GLU A 194 1.31 5.59 4.83
N ARG A 195 0.03 5.18 4.76
CA ARG A 195 -0.53 4.54 3.55
C ARG A 195 -0.65 5.51 2.38
N THR A 196 -0.89 6.78 2.64
CA THR A 196 -0.91 7.82 1.59
C THR A 196 0.48 7.98 0.97
N ASP A 197 1.52 8.01 1.80
CA ASP A 197 2.91 8.06 1.34
C ASP A 197 3.28 6.79 0.57
N ALA A 198 2.88 5.60 1.03
CA ALA A 198 3.11 4.34 0.31
C ALA A 198 2.48 4.33 -1.09
N VAL A 199 1.24 4.81 -1.24
CA VAL A 199 0.57 4.97 -2.55
C VAL A 199 1.34 5.95 -3.43
N ARG A 200 1.82 7.06 -2.86
CA ARG A 200 2.63 8.04 -3.59
C ARG A 200 3.92 7.42 -4.10
N THR A 201 4.65 6.70 -3.25
CA THR A 201 5.87 5.99 -3.65
C THR A 201 5.60 4.98 -4.77
N ALA A 202 4.52 4.20 -4.68
CA ALA A 202 4.16 3.25 -5.73
C ALA A 202 3.86 3.95 -7.08
N LYS A 203 3.21 5.13 -7.04
CA LYS A 203 2.99 5.96 -8.24
C LYS A 203 4.29 6.50 -8.82
N ASP A 204 5.18 6.99 -7.96
CA ASP A 204 6.48 7.52 -8.38
C ASP A 204 7.35 6.42 -9.01
N GLN A 205 7.36 5.21 -8.44
CA GLN A 205 8.05 4.03 -8.99
C GLN A 205 7.52 3.66 -10.39
N LYS A 206 6.19 3.66 -10.59
CA LYS A 206 5.57 3.41 -11.89
C LYS A 206 5.96 4.48 -12.92
N GLN A 207 5.90 5.76 -12.52
CA GLN A 207 6.29 6.85 -13.39
C GLN A 207 7.77 6.77 -13.77
N GLN A 208 8.65 6.44 -12.82
CA GLN A 208 10.09 6.30 -13.08
C GLN A 208 10.39 5.24 -14.14
N LEU A 209 9.71 4.08 -14.12
CA LEU A 209 9.89 3.07 -15.15
C LEU A 209 9.37 3.53 -16.51
N ALA A 210 8.22 4.23 -16.54
CA ALA A 210 7.68 4.80 -17.76
C ALA A 210 8.65 5.83 -18.39
N ASP A 211 9.21 6.73 -17.61
CA ASP A 211 10.19 7.73 -18.06
C ASP A 211 11.47 7.07 -18.61
N LYS A 212 11.96 6.03 -17.91
CA LYS A 212 13.11 5.22 -18.38
C LYS A 212 12.80 4.52 -19.70
N LEU A 213 11.58 4.02 -19.88
CA LEU A 213 11.17 3.33 -21.10
C LEU A 213 11.08 4.31 -22.27
N GLU A 214 10.47 5.48 -22.06
CA GLU A 214 10.39 6.54 -23.06
C GLU A 214 11.78 6.99 -23.50
N SER A 215 12.68 7.24 -22.54
CA SER A 215 14.06 7.62 -22.81
C SER A 215 14.82 6.54 -23.62
N ALA A 216 14.65 5.26 -23.26
CA ALA A 216 15.27 4.15 -23.98
C ALA A 216 14.76 4.05 -25.43
N ILE A 217 13.44 4.17 -25.64
CA ILE A 217 12.85 4.16 -26.98
C ILE A 217 13.38 5.32 -27.82
N ALA A 218 13.41 6.54 -27.27
CA ALA A 218 13.95 7.71 -27.95
C ALA A 218 15.43 7.52 -28.35
N SER A 219 16.24 6.99 -27.44
CA SER A 219 17.66 6.70 -27.70
C SER A 219 17.85 5.64 -28.79
N GLN A 220 17.05 4.57 -28.78
CA GLN A 220 17.10 3.51 -29.80
C GLN A 220 16.68 4.01 -31.18
N ILE A 221 15.64 4.84 -31.26
CA ILE A 221 15.21 5.48 -32.52
C ILE A 221 16.34 6.35 -33.08
N GLN A 222 16.92 7.21 -32.24
CA GLN A 222 18.01 8.09 -32.64
C GLN A 222 19.22 7.30 -33.16
N ARG A 223 19.62 6.24 -32.45
CA ARG A 223 20.71 5.36 -32.87
C ARG A 223 20.41 4.64 -34.18
N SER A 224 19.16 4.24 -34.42
CA SER A 224 18.74 3.65 -35.70
C SER A 224 18.92 4.63 -36.86
N ILE A 225 18.51 5.89 -36.67
CA ILE A 225 18.68 6.96 -37.66
C ILE A 225 20.17 7.20 -37.97
N GLU A 226 21.02 7.27 -36.94
CA GLU A 226 22.47 7.44 -37.09
C GLU A 226 23.13 6.27 -37.81
N LEU A 227 22.73 5.04 -37.51
CA LEU A 227 23.22 3.84 -38.20
C LEU A 227 22.83 3.86 -39.67
N GLN A 228 21.59 4.23 -40.00
CA GLN A 228 21.15 4.36 -41.40
C GLN A 228 21.93 5.45 -42.16
N ALA A 229 22.22 6.58 -41.51
CA ALA A 229 23.03 7.62 -42.12
C ALA A 229 24.48 7.15 -42.37
N THR A 230 25.05 6.43 -41.40
CA THR A 230 26.41 5.85 -41.50
C THR A 230 26.48 4.81 -42.61
N ASP A 231 25.48 3.93 -42.72
CA ASP A 231 25.39 2.91 -43.78
C ASP A 231 25.35 3.55 -45.18
N ARG A 232 24.53 4.60 -45.37
CA ARG A 232 24.50 5.36 -46.62
C ARG A 232 25.84 6.02 -46.96
N ALA A 233 26.54 6.56 -45.95
CA ALA A 233 27.84 7.19 -46.14
C ALA A 233 28.91 6.17 -46.55
N LEU A 234 28.96 5.02 -45.87
CA LEU A 234 29.85 3.91 -46.21
C LEU A 234 29.56 3.34 -47.60
N ALA A 235 28.27 3.16 -47.95
CA ALA A 235 27.88 2.70 -49.28
C ALA A 235 28.38 3.63 -50.39
N LYS A 236 28.32 4.96 -50.16
CA LYS A 236 28.87 5.96 -51.10
C LYS A 236 30.39 5.85 -51.22
N GLN A 237 31.11 5.73 -50.10
CA GLN A 237 32.57 5.56 -50.10
C GLN A 237 33.00 4.30 -50.86
N ILE A 238 32.32 3.17 -50.62
CA ILE A 238 32.59 1.91 -51.32
C ILE A 238 32.39 2.08 -52.84
N ALA A 239 31.31 2.76 -53.26
CA ALA A 239 31.06 3.02 -54.68
C ALA A 239 32.16 3.90 -55.31
N GLU A 240 32.63 4.94 -54.61
CA GLU A 240 33.73 5.81 -55.05
C GLU A 240 35.05 5.05 -55.16
N GLU A 241 35.39 4.21 -54.16
CA GLU A 241 36.57 3.36 -54.18
C GLU A 241 36.54 2.32 -55.31
N GLN A 242 35.40 1.66 -55.52
CA GLN A 242 35.21 0.71 -56.62
C GLN A 242 35.37 1.40 -57.97
N ALA A 243 34.79 2.59 -58.16
CA ALA A 243 34.97 3.36 -59.39
C ALA A 243 36.43 3.74 -59.63
N ALA A 244 37.16 4.16 -58.57
CA ALA A 244 38.58 4.49 -58.66
C ALA A 244 39.46 3.27 -59.00
N LEU A 245 39.16 2.10 -58.44
CA LEU A 245 39.84 0.84 -58.76
C LEU A 245 39.61 0.44 -60.22
N VAL A 246 38.36 0.50 -60.69
CA VAL A 246 38.00 0.21 -62.09
C VAL A 246 38.73 1.16 -63.05
N ALA A 247 38.82 2.45 -62.72
CA ALA A 247 39.55 3.43 -63.53
C ALA A 247 41.07 3.17 -63.62
N ARG A 248 41.67 2.55 -62.59
CA ARG A 248 43.12 2.24 -62.54
C ARG A 248 43.49 0.92 -63.22
N LEU A 249 42.55 -0.02 -63.39
CA LEU A 249 42.80 -1.33 -64.01
C LEU A 249 43.41 -1.27 -65.43
N PRO A 250 42.94 -0.40 -66.37
CA PRO A 250 43.50 -0.33 -67.72
C PRO A 250 44.96 0.13 -67.72
N ALA A 251 45.28 1.15 -66.93
CA ALA A 251 46.64 1.68 -66.80
C ALA A 251 47.59 0.63 -66.20
N ALA A 252 47.13 -0.11 -65.18
CA ALA A 252 47.90 -1.22 -64.61
C ALA A 252 48.12 -2.38 -65.59
N LYS A 253 47.12 -2.71 -66.42
CA LYS A 253 47.24 -3.71 -67.48
C LYS A 253 48.24 -3.28 -68.56
N ALA A 254 48.12 -2.05 -69.06
CA ALA A 254 49.04 -1.50 -70.06
C ALA A 254 50.50 -1.47 -69.54
N ALA A 255 50.72 -1.07 -68.29
CA ALA A 255 52.04 -1.07 -67.67
C ALA A 255 52.63 -2.49 -67.54
N ARG A 256 51.80 -3.51 -67.25
CA ARG A 256 52.24 -4.91 -67.24
C ARG A 256 52.61 -5.42 -68.63
N GLU A 257 51.77 -5.18 -69.62
CA GLU A 257 52.05 -5.60 -71.01
C GLU A 257 53.34 -4.95 -71.54
N GLU A 258 53.59 -3.68 -71.21
CA GLU A 258 54.83 -3.00 -71.60
C GLU A 258 56.06 -3.59 -70.89
N ALA A 259 55.95 -3.91 -69.60
CA ALA A 259 57.02 -4.56 -68.84
C ALA A 259 57.33 -5.97 -69.37
N GLU A 260 56.31 -6.76 -69.72
CA GLU A 260 56.45 -8.09 -70.33
C GLU A 260 57.13 -8.01 -71.71
N ARG A 261 56.75 -7.04 -72.54
CA ARG A 261 57.43 -6.79 -73.83
C ARG A 261 58.91 -6.44 -73.63
N LYS A 262 59.23 -5.58 -72.66
CA LYS A 262 60.62 -5.21 -72.33
C LYS A 262 61.42 -6.41 -71.81
N ALA A 263 60.83 -7.24 -70.96
CA ALA A 263 61.46 -8.46 -70.45
C ALA A 263 61.70 -9.50 -71.56
N ALA A 264 60.74 -9.71 -72.46
CA ALA A 264 60.89 -10.60 -73.61
C ALA A 264 61.98 -10.10 -74.58
N ALA A 265 62.05 -8.79 -74.83
CA ALA A 265 63.12 -8.18 -75.62
C ALA A 265 64.50 -8.35 -74.97
N ALA A 266 64.60 -8.22 -73.64
CA ALA A 266 65.84 -8.45 -72.90
C ALA A 266 66.28 -9.92 -72.92
N ALA A 267 65.34 -10.88 -72.81
CA ALA A 267 65.62 -12.30 -72.90
C ALA A 267 66.05 -12.73 -74.31
N ALA A 268 65.47 -12.14 -75.37
CA ALA A 268 65.89 -12.38 -76.75
C ALA A 268 67.27 -11.79 -77.08
N ALA A 269 67.71 -10.76 -76.34
CA ALA A 269 69.03 -10.15 -76.47
C ALA A 269 70.16 -10.89 -75.73
N HIS A 270 69.86 -11.99 -75.03
CA HIS A 270 70.87 -12.89 -74.43
C HIS A 270 70.61 -14.35 -74.87
N PRO A 271 70.96 -14.74 -76.11
CA PRO A 271 71.13 -16.15 -76.41
C PRO A 271 72.32 -16.69 -75.63
N ALA A 272 72.11 -17.79 -74.92
CA ALA A 272 73.10 -18.50 -74.12
C ALA A 272 74.41 -18.71 -74.90
N ALA A 273 75.46 -18.02 -74.48
CA ALA A 273 76.82 -18.45 -74.73
C ALA A 273 77.13 -19.57 -73.74
N ALA A 274 77.06 -20.81 -74.19
CA ALA A 274 77.62 -21.96 -73.49
C ALA A 274 78.00 -23.03 -74.52
N PRO A 275 79.01 -23.85 -74.22
CA PRO A 275 80.41 -23.53 -73.92
C PRO A 275 81.32 -23.62 -75.16
#